data_AF-A0A6C0CJW9-F1
#
_entry.id   AF-A0A6C0CJW9-F1
#
_cell.length_a   1.000
_cell.length_b   1.000
_cell.length_c   1.000
_cell.angle_alpha   90.00
_cell.angle_beta   90.00
_cell.angle_gamma   90.00
#
_symmetry.space_group_name_H-M   'P 1'
#
loop_
_entity.id
_entity.type
_entity.pdbx_description
1 polymer ?
#
loop_
_entity_poly.entity_id
_entity_poly.type
_entity_poly.pdbx_seq_one_letter_code
_entity_poly.pdbx_strand_id
1 'polypeptide(L)'
;MSLLVPQSFQINNCISISTKIKNISFFYIYFNPIQTYKNLDNNYKILPTSSSNIIQSKIKYKLTDFIFSDLKAFIFEDNFSKSLYHLLIASSILNNNSICYIISTNPFIYSNNVPILNDFSFSLDLNKISYKNLKSYFPSYLLKNPYIPIDIFLISFLIQNNISVLDNENVNIIMDNYIKDREKIEVYFILTLLQYFLNYSTEQIIKYLMQFKYTWSYFSLIYYFIVNYPELLKEHLLYDTCLSYIQCQPKERNKNIIKTINNILFEI
;
A
#
# COMPACT_ATOMS: atom_id res chain seq x y z
N MET A 1 -21.73 5.11 6.70
CA MET A 1 -21.29 4.77 8.07
C MET A 1 -20.23 5.78 8.46
N SER A 2 -20.41 6.44 9.60
CA SER A 2 -19.44 7.39 10.13
C SER A 2 -18.48 6.68 11.06
N LEU A 3 -17.18 6.86 10.87
CA LEU A 3 -16.14 6.29 11.72
C LEU A 3 -15.45 7.41 12.51
N LEU A 4 -15.45 7.27 13.83
CA LEU A 4 -14.72 8.16 14.73
C LEU A 4 -13.30 7.60 14.94
N VAL A 5 -12.29 8.35 14.53
CA VAL A 5 -10.89 7.92 14.57
C VAL A 5 -10.01 8.96 15.24
N PRO A 6 -8.96 8.56 15.99
CA PRO A 6 -7.99 9.49 16.54
C PRO A 6 -7.27 10.30 15.46
N GLN A 7 -7.00 11.57 15.75
CA GLN A 7 -6.20 12.43 14.90
C GLN A 7 -4.78 11.88 14.77
N SER A 8 -4.34 11.64 13.54
CA SER A 8 -3.02 11.07 13.24
C SER A 8 -2.55 11.52 11.86
N PHE A 9 -1.26 11.33 11.55
CA PHE A 9 -0.76 11.60 10.20
C PHE A 9 -1.47 10.73 9.16
N GLN A 10 -1.71 9.47 9.50
CA GLN A 10 -2.34 8.45 8.66
C GLN A 10 -3.74 8.86 8.21
N ILE A 11 -4.59 9.30 9.14
CA ILE A 11 -5.94 9.71 8.76
C ILE A 11 -5.94 10.99 7.93
N ASN A 12 -5.03 11.93 8.22
CA ASN A 12 -4.87 13.13 7.39
C ASN A 12 -4.40 12.78 5.97
N ASN A 13 -3.47 11.84 5.85
CA ASN A 13 -2.98 11.32 4.59
C ASN A 13 -4.09 10.59 3.82
N CYS A 14 -4.85 9.70 4.49
CA CYS A 14 -6.00 9.01 3.91
C CYS A 14 -7.06 10.00 3.39
N ILE A 15 -7.38 11.05 4.15
CA ILE A 15 -8.27 12.13 3.70
C ILE A 15 -7.69 12.86 2.49
N SER A 16 -6.40 13.19 2.50
CA SER A 16 -5.75 13.87 1.37
C SER A 16 -5.74 13.01 0.10
N ILE A 17 -5.52 11.71 0.22
CA ILE A 17 -5.55 10.77 -0.90
C ILE A 17 -6.98 10.63 -1.39
N SER A 18 -7.95 10.51 -0.47
CA SER A 18 -9.38 10.48 -0.80
C SER A 18 -9.83 11.71 -1.58
N THR A 19 -9.38 12.92 -1.21
CA THR A 19 -9.68 14.13 -1.98
C THR A 19 -9.06 14.12 -3.36
N LYS A 20 -7.87 13.53 -3.53
CA LYS A 20 -7.21 13.40 -4.83
C LYS A 20 -7.93 12.37 -5.72
N ILE A 21 -8.33 11.23 -5.16
CA ILE A 21 -9.09 10.17 -5.85
C ILE A 21 -10.42 10.71 -6.38
N LYS A 22 -11.13 11.54 -5.59
CA LYS A 22 -12.41 12.14 -6.01
C LYS A 22 -12.32 13.03 -7.25
N ASN A 23 -11.11 13.46 -7.64
CA ASN A 23 -10.89 14.24 -8.86
C ASN A 23 -10.66 13.36 -10.10
N ILE A 24 -10.57 12.03 -9.94
CA ILE A 24 -10.43 11.08 -11.05
C ILE A 24 -11.82 10.79 -11.61
N SER A 25 -11.98 10.83 -12.94
CA SER A 25 -13.24 10.49 -13.58
C SER A 25 -13.68 9.07 -13.22
N PHE A 26 -14.96 8.90 -12.88
CA PHE A 26 -15.57 7.61 -12.54
C PHE A 26 -14.87 6.85 -11.39
N PHE A 27 -14.19 7.55 -10.49
CA PHE A 27 -13.42 6.96 -9.39
C PHE A 27 -14.26 5.98 -8.54
N TYR A 28 -15.57 6.22 -8.39
CA TYR A 28 -16.48 5.41 -7.56
C TYR A 28 -16.65 3.96 -8.06
N ILE A 29 -16.26 3.69 -9.31
CA ILE A 29 -16.24 2.34 -9.89
C ILE A 29 -15.10 1.50 -9.32
N TYR A 30 -14.03 2.14 -8.85
CA TYR A 30 -12.78 1.48 -8.45
C TYR A 30 -12.43 1.68 -6.98
N PHE A 31 -12.94 2.73 -6.35
CA PHE A 31 -12.45 3.21 -5.06
C PHE A 31 -13.59 3.62 -4.12
N ASN A 32 -13.40 3.36 -2.82
CA ASN A 32 -14.24 3.89 -1.75
C ASN A 32 -13.49 4.95 -0.91
N PRO A 33 -13.23 6.16 -1.43
CA PRO A 33 -12.56 7.21 -0.67
C PRO A 33 -13.47 7.79 0.43
N ILE A 34 -12.85 8.48 1.39
CA ILE A 34 -13.56 9.31 2.36
C ILE A 34 -14.30 10.43 1.62
N GLN A 35 -15.62 10.45 1.76
CA GLN A 35 -16.52 11.45 1.19
C GLN A 35 -16.39 12.76 1.96
N THR A 36 -16.63 12.72 3.27
CA THR A 36 -16.63 13.88 4.17
C THR A 36 -15.92 13.58 5.47
N TYR A 37 -15.46 14.62 6.15
CA TYR A 37 -14.93 14.50 7.50
C TYR A 37 -15.25 15.73 8.34
N LYS A 38 -15.30 15.56 9.66
CA LYS A 38 -15.39 16.63 10.66
C LYS A 38 -14.25 16.50 11.66
N ASN A 39 -13.64 17.63 12.03
CA ASN A 39 -12.62 17.68 13.08
C ASN A 39 -13.31 17.85 14.43
N LEU A 40 -12.82 17.14 15.45
CA LEU A 40 -13.41 17.14 16.79
C LEU A 40 -12.32 17.38 17.85
N ASP A 41 -12.66 18.11 18.91
CA ASP A 41 -11.82 18.25 20.10
C ASP A 41 -11.96 17.06 21.08
N ASN A 42 -11.32 17.14 22.25
CA ASN A 42 -11.42 16.12 23.30
C ASN A 42 -12.85 15.91 23.84
N ASN A 43 -13.73 16.91 23.69
CA ASN A 43 -15.11 16.87 24.16
C ASN A 43 -16.10 16.62 23.00
N TYR A 44 -15.59 16.15 21.86
CA TYR A 44 -16.35 15.89 20.63
C TYR A 44 -17.07 17.12 20.06
N LYS A 45 -16.60 18.33 20.37
CA LYS A 45 -17.11 19.55 19.74
C LYS A 45 -16.48 19.70 18.35
N ILE A 46 -17.33 20.07 17.38
CA ILE A 46 -16.90 20.28 15.99
C ILE A 46 -15.99 21.51 15.91
N LEU A 47 -14.80 21.30 15.35
CA LEU A 47 -13.83 22.34 15.05
C LEU A 47 -13.83 22.65 13.54
N PRO A 48 -13.62 23.91 13.15
CA PRO A 48 -13.50 24.27 11.75
C PRO A 48 -12.24 23.67 11.11
N THR A 49 -12.26 23.52 9.78
CA THR A 49 -11.05 23.26 9.00
C THR A 49 -10.18 24.51 8.99
N SER A 50 -8.97 24.42 9.54
CA SER A 50 -8.05 25.55 9.64
C SER A 50 -6.60 25.10 9.49
N SER A 51 -5.79 25.94 8.83
CA SER A 51 -4.33 25.82 8.78
C SER A 51 -3.64 26.37 10.04
N SER A 52 -4.38 26.99 10.97
CA SER A 52 -3.78 27.56 12.17
C SER A 52 -3.34 26.48 13.15
N ASN A 53 -2.09 26.58 13.63
CA ASN A 53 -1.53 25.64 14.59
C ASN A 53 -2.35 25.55 15.90
N ILE A 54 -3.00 26.65 16.29
CA ILE A 54 -3.85 26.73 17.49
C ILE A 54 -5.09 25.85 17.34
N ILE A 55 -5.73 25.85 16.16
CA ILE A 55 -6.91 25.00 15.92
C ILE A 55 -6.44 23.56 15.71
N GLN A 56 -5.36 23.34 14.96
CA GLN A 56 -4.84 22.00 14.71
C GLN A 56 -4.44 21.24 15.98
N SER A 57 -3.82 21.90 16.95
CA SER A 57 -3.44 21.28 18.22
C SER A 57 -4.63 20.85 19.09
N LYS A 58 -5.80 21.49 18.87
CA LYS A 58 -7.06 21.16 19.52
C LYS A 58 -7.80 19.99 18.87
N ILE A 59 -7.46 19.62 17.62
CA ILE A 59 -8.08 18.48 16.94
C ILE A 59 -7.53 17.19 17.55
N LYS A 60 -8.43 16.35 18.04
CA LYS A 60 -8.10 15.10 18.76
C LYS A 60 -8.71 13.89 18.08
N TYR A 61 -9.85 14.09 17.43
CA TYR A 61 -10.51 13.06 16.64
C TYR A 61 -10.97 13.61 15.30
N LYS A 62 -11.21 12.70 14.36
CA LYS A 62 -11.93 12.95 13.12
C LYS A 62 -13.11 12.01 13.02
N LEU A 63 -14.25 12.55 12.62
CA LEU A 63 -15.40 11.76 12.19
C LEU A 63 -15.36 11.71 10.66
N THR A 64 -15.21 10.52 10.08
CA THR A 64 -15.08 10.34 8.62
C THR A 64 -16.23 9.53 8.06
N ASP A 65 -16.75 9.95 6.91
CA ASP A 65 -17.79 9.24 6.16
C ASP A 65 -17.24 8.77 4.83
N PHE A 66 -17.53 7.53 4.46
CA PHE A 66 -17.16 6.92 3.19
C PHE A 66 -18.33 6.98 2.20
N ILE A 67 -18.02 6.94 0.90
CA ILE A 67 -19.03 6.98 -0.17
C ILE A 67 -19.95 5.77 -0.10
N PHE A 68 -19.37 4.58 0.03
CA PHE A 68 -20.10 3.36 0.26
C PHE A 68 -20.13 3.09 1.75
N SER A 69 -21.35 3.09 2.32
CA SER A 69 -21.58 2.87 3.74
C SER A 69 -21.59 1.40 4.15
N ASP A 70 -21.90 0.51 3.20
CA ASP A 70 -21.94 -0.94 3.43
C ASP A 70 -20.54 -1.51 3.19
N LEU A 71 -19.78 -1.68 4.26
CA LEU A 71 -18.39 -2.17 4.22
C LEU A 71 -18.33 -3.70 4.23
N LYS A 72 -19.15 -4.35 3.40
CA LYS A 72 -19.07 -5.81 3.21
C LYS A 72 -17.79 -6.16 2.48
N ALA A 73 -16.98 -7.02 3.11
CA ALA A 73 -15.79 -7.56 2.49
C ALA A 73 -16.15 -8.30 1.20
N PHE A 74 -15.36 -8.10 0.15
CA PHE A 74 -15.55 -8.82 -1.11
C PHE A 74 -14.90 -10.22 -1.02
N ILE A 75 -15.64 -11.24 -1.45
CA ILE A 75 -15.15 -12.63 -1.53
C ILE A 75 -14.91 -12.96 -3.00
N PHE A 76 -13.72 -13.46 -3.33
CA PHE A 76 -13.26 -13.61 -4.72
C PHE A 76 -13.62 -14.95 -5.38
N GLU A 77 -14.53 -15.74 -4.80
CA GLU A 77 -14.93 -17.06 -5.32
C GLU A 77 -15.63 -16.95 -6.68
N ASP A 78 -16.53 -15.97 -6.84
CA ASP A 78 -17.23 -15.74 -8.11
C ASP A 78 -16.52 -14.69 -8.98
N ASN A 79 -16.41 -14.97 -10.28
CA ASN A 79 -15.79 -14.09 -11.28
C ASN A 79 -14.35 -13.65 -10.94
N PHE A 80 -13.56 -14.53 -10.31
CA PHE A 80 -12.19 -14.25 -9.86
C PHE A 80 -11.35 -13.48 -10.88
N SER A 81 -11.27 -13.95 -12.13
CA SER A 81 -10.45 -13.33 -13.19
C SER A 81 -10.83 -11.86 -13.44
N LYS A 82 -12.13 -11.56 -13.54
CA LYS A 82 -12.63 -10.20 -13.77
C LYS A 82 -12.37 -9.33 -12.55
N SER A 83 -12.62 -9.86 -11.35
CA SER A 83 -12.41 -9.17 -10.08
C SER A 83 -10.94 -8.82 -9.85
N LEU A 84 -10.03 -9.76 -10.07
CA LEU A 84 -8.58 -9.54 -9.99
C LEU A 84 -8.11 -8.50 -10.99
N TYR A 85 -8.52 -8.64 -12.26
CA TYR A 85 -8.14 -7.71 -13.32
C TYR A 85 -8.65 -6.29 -13.04
N HIS A 86 -9.90 -6.16 -12.57
CA HIS A 86 -10.49 -4.89 -12.17
C HIS A 86 -9.67 -4.17 -11.09
N LEU A 87 -9.15 -4.90 -10.09
CA LEU A 87 -8.30 -4.34 -9.04
C LEU A 87 -6.89 -3.96 -9.51
N LEU A 88 -6.34 -4.71 -10.46
CA LEU A 88 -5.08 -4.35 -11.12
C LEU A 88 -5.23 -3.05 -11.92
N ILE A 89 -6.35 -2.88 -12.62
CA ILE A 89 -6.69 -1.63 -13.31
C ILE A 89 -6.89 -0.49 -12.30
N ALA A 90 -7.62 -0.72 -11.20
CA ALA A 90 -7.76 0.25 -10.11
C ALA A 90 -6.39 0.72 -9.59
N SER A 91 -5.47 -0.22 -9.36
CA SER A 91 -4.10 0.08 -8.93
C SER A 91 -3.30 0.86 -9.98
N SER A 92 -3.50 0.56 -11.28
CA SER A 92 -2.90 1.30 -12.39
C SER A 92 -3.36 2.75 -12.43
N ILE A 93 -4.67 2.98 -12.26
CA ILE A 93 -5.26 4.32 -12.22
C ILE A 93 -4.64 5.13 -11.07
N LEU A 94 -4.48 4.54 -9.88
CA LEU A 94 -3.82 5.21 -8.75
C LEU A 94 -2.36 5.53 -9.05
N ASN A 95 -1.60 4.58 -9.60
CA ASN A 95 -0.21 4.78 -9.98
C ASN A 95 -0.04 5.92 -11.00
N ASN A 96 -0.92 6.00 -12.02
CA ASN A 96 -0.94 7.09 -12.99
C ASN A 96 -1.22 8.45 -12.34
N ASN A 97 -1.95 8.47 -11.23
CA ASN A 97 -2.20 9.65 -10.41
C ASN A 97 -1.16 9.84 -9.29
N SER A 98 0.01 9.18 -9.38
CA SER A 98 1.09 9.24 -8.39
C SER A 98 0.66 8.84 -6.97
N ILE A 99 -0.31 7.94 -6.85
CA ILE A 99 -0.77 7.35 -5.59
C ILE A 99 -0.30 5.89 -5.56
N CYS A 100 0.50 5.54 -4.57
CA CYS A 100 0.83 4.15 -4.29
C CYS A 100 -0.19 3.59 -3.29
N TYR A 101 -0.89 2.52 -3.65
CA TYR A 101 -1.81 1.84 -2.76
C TYR A 101 -1.10 0.67 -2.08
N ILE A 102 -1.22 0.58 -0.76
CA ILE A 102 -0.65 -0.54 0.01
C ILE A 102 -1.83 -1.22 0.69
N ILE A 103 -1.90 -2.54 0.55
CA ILE A 103 -2.99 -3.32 1.12
C ILE A 103 -3.03 -3.19 2.65
N SER A 104 -4.23 -2.92 3.16
CA SER A 104 -4.55 -2.96 4.59
C SER A 104 -5.21 -4.29 4.97
N THR A 105 -5.74 -4.38 6.19
CA THR A 105 -6.41 -5.60 6.67
C THR A 105 -7.72 -5.90 5.95
N ASN A 106 -8.49 -4.87 5.59
CA ASN A 106 -9.79 -4.99 4.90
C ASN A 106 -9.79 -4.16 3.59
N PRO A 107 -8.98 -4.56 2.59
CA PRO A 107 -8.63 -3.73 1.44
C PRO A 107 -9.72 -3.65 0.37
N PHE A 108 -10.69 -4.59 0.37
CA PHE A 108 -11.68 -4.71 -0.70
C PHE A 108 -13.08 -4.79 -0.14
N ILE A 109 -13.98 -3.97 -0.69
CA ILE A 109 -15.40 -4.02 -0.37
C ILE A 109 -16.25 -4.22 -1.61
N TYR A 110 -17.48 -4.65 -1.38
CA TYR A 110 -18.47 -4.88 -2.42
C TYR A 110 -19.01 -3.56 -2.98
N SER A 111 -19.01 -3.41 -4.30
CA SER A 111 -19.76 -2.37 -5.01
C SER A 111 -20.29 -2.91 -6.33
N ASN A 112 -21.61 -2.99 -6.48
CA ASN A 112 -22.26 -3.40 -7.73
C ASN A 112 -21.66 -4.67 -8.39
N ASN A 113 -21.41 -5.72 -7.59
CA ASN A 113 -20.84 -7.01 -8.02
C ASN A 113 -19.37 -6.99 -8.47
N VAL A 114 -18.64 -5.91 -8.20
CA VAL A 114 -17.18 -5.84 -8.40
C VAL A 114 -16.49 -5.41 -7.10
N PRO A 115 -15.25 -5.86 -6.86
CA PRO A 115 -14.48 -5.39 -5.73
C PRO A 115 -14.00 -3.95 -5.98
N ILE A 116 -14.01 -3.10 -4.96
CA ILE A 116 -13.38 -1.78 -5.03
C ILE A 116 -12.33 -1.63 -3.93
N LEU A 117 -11.28 -0.84 -4.19
CA LEU A 117 -10.26 -0.55 -3.20
C LEU A 117 -10.85 0.31 -2.09
N ASN A 118 -10.65 -0.15 -0.86
CA ASN A 118 -11.08 0.50 0.36
C ASN A 118 -9.87 0.78 1.25
N ASP A 119 -10.03 1.65 2.23
CA ASP A 119 -9.02 1.94 3.25
C ASP A 119 -7.65 2.39 2.68
N PHE A 120 -7.54 3.68 2.41
CA PHE A 120 -6.31 4.31 1.91
C PHE A 120 -5.32 4.70 3.01
N SER A 121 -5.43 4.14 4.23
CA SER A 121 -4.63 4.56 5.39
C SER A 121 -3.13 4.37 5.22
N PHE A 122 -2.72 3.32 4.49
CA PHE A 122 -1.33 3.04 4.15
C PHE A 122 -0.89 3.58 2.79
N SER A 123 -1.81 4.16 2.02
CA SER A 123 -1.49 4.67 0.69
C SER A 123 -0.55 5.86 0.76
N LEU A 124 0.27 6.07 -0.27
CA LEU A 124 1.28 7.12 -0.30
C LEU A 124 1.04 8.05 -1.49
N ASP A 125 0.98 9.36 -1.25
CA ASP A 125 1.01 10.37 -2.32
C ASP A 125 2.47 10.67 -2.68
N LEU A 126 2.95 10.05 -3.76
CA LEU A 126 4.36 10.05 -4.14
C LEU A 126 4.90 11.45 -4.48
N ASN A 127 4.01 12.40 -4.78
CA ASN A 127 4.38 13.79 -5.08
C ASN A 127 4.60 14.63 -3.81
N LYS A 128 4.15 14.15 -2.65
CA LYS A 128 4.29 14.85 -1.36
C LYS A 128 5.44 14.30 -0.49
N ILE A 129 6.01 13.16 -0.89
CA ILE A 129 7.14 12.55 -0.20
C ILE A 129 8.40 13.35 -0.51
N SER A 130 9.11 13.73 0.54
CA SER A 130 10.42 14.38 0.49
C SER A 130 11.29 13.84 1.61
N TYR A 131 12.62 13.97 1.50
CA TYR A 131 13.54 13.54 2.56
C TYR A 131 13.19 14.12 3.94
N LYS A 132 12.65 15.33 3.99
CA LYS A 132 12.28 16.02 5.24
C LYS A 132 11.09 15.39 5.98
N ASN A 133 10.21 14.68 5.28
CA ASN A 133 8.98 14.11 5.85
C ASN A 133 8.88 12.58 5.71
N LEU A 134 9.96 11.91 5.29
CA LEU A 134 10.01 10.45 5.11
C LEU A 134 9.51 9.69 6.34
N LYS A 135 9.91 10.11 7.55
CA LYS A 135 9.51 9.45 8.81
C LYS A 135 7.99 9.39 9.02
N SER A 136 7.25 10.36 8.49
CA SER A 136 5.79 10.38 8.57
C SER A 136 5.14 9.39 7.60
N TYR A 137 5.70 9.25 6.38
CA TYR A 137 5.20 8.35 5.34
C TYR A 137 5.65 6.90 5.50
N PHE A 138 6.79 6.67 6.17
CA PHE A 138 7.34 5.33 6.45
C PHE A 138 7.42 5.02 7.96
N PRO A 139 6.27 4.99 8.66
CA PRO A 139 6.22 4.76 10.11
C PRO A 139 6.42 3.30 10.51
N SER A 140 6.78 3.07 11.78
CA SER A 140 7.15 1.74 12.30
C SER A 140 6.06 0.68 12.17
N TYR A 141 4.77 1.04 12.20
CA TYR A 141 3.69 0.06 12.06
C TYR A 141 3.59 -0.52 10.64
N LEU A 142 4.18 0.11 9.60
CA LEU A 142 4.30 -0.50 8.27
C LEU A 142 5.13 -1.79 8.31
N LEU A 143 6.12 -1.88 9.20
CA LEU A 143 6.98 -3.07 9.33
C LEU A 143 6.17 -4.34 9.65
N LYS A 144 5.00 -4.17 10.29
CA LYS A 144 4.08 -5.27 10.64
C LYS A 144 3.11 -5.64 9.53
N ASN A 145 3.06 -4.88 8.43
CA ASN A 145 2.14 -5.17 7.33
C ASN A 145 2.76 -6.27 6.44
N PRO A 146 2.19 -7.49 6.36
CA PRO A 146 2.80 -8.58 5.61
C PRO A 146 2.82 -8.33 4.10
N TYR A 147 2.00 -7.41 3.59
CA TYR A 147 1.82 -7.14 2.16
C TYR A 147 2.73 -6.06 1.59
N ILE A 148 3.68 -5.51 2.35
CA ILE A 148 4.64 -4.55 1.80
C ILE A 148 5.82 -5.26 1.12
N PRO A 149 6.35 -4.71 0.00
CA PRO A 149 7.61 -5.17 -0.57
C PRO A 149 8.80 -4.84 0.33
N ILE A 150 9.89 -5.58 0.13
CA ILE A 150 11.17 -5.36 0.81
C ILE A 150 11.68 -3.91 0.65
N ASP A 151 11.35 -3.24 -0.46
CA ASP A 151 11.67 -1.82 -0.68
C ASP A 151 11.10 -0.93 0.44
N ILE A 152 9.80 -1.04 0.69
CA ILE A 152 9.09 -0.22 1.69
C ILE A 152 9.52 -0.65 3.09
N PHE A 153 9.72 -1.95 3.30
CA PHE A 153 10.21 -2.47 4.57
C PHE A 153 11.58 -1.90 4.92
N LEU A 154 12.53 -1.98 3.98
CA LEU A 154 13.90 -1.50 4.16
C LEU A 154 13.94 0.01 4.39
N ILE A 155 13.20 0.80 3.59
CA ILE A 155 13.07 2.25 3.81
C ILE A 155 12.54 2.53 5.23
N SER A 156 11.46 1.87 5.62
CA SER A 156 10.85 2.05 6.95
C SER A 156 11.81 1.64 8.06
N PHE A 157 12.51 0.52 7.92
CA PHE A 157 13.43 0.00 8.93
C PHE A 157 14.62 0.94 9.14
N LEU A 158 15.25 1.40 8.06
CA LEU A 158 16.40 2.31 8.13
C LEU A 158 16.02 3.65 8.79
N ILE A 159 14.86 4.21 8.43
CA ILE A 159 14.40 5.49 8.99
C ILE A 159 14.05 5.37 10.48
N GLN A 160 13.39 4.28 10.88
CA GLN A 160 12.91 4.17 12.27
C GLN A 160 14.03 3.80 13.25
N ASN A 161 15.04 3.05 12.80
CA ASN A 161 16.19 2.68 13.63
C ASN A 161 17.37 3.67 13.53
N ASN A 162 17.22 4.78 12.79
CA ASN A 162 18.25 5.79 12.57
C ASN A 162 19.60 5.20 12.10
N ILE A 163 19.55 4.19 11.23
CA ILE A 163 20.75 3.55 10.69
C ILE A 163 21.43 4.52 9.73
N SER A 164 22.74 4.73 9.86
CA SER A 164 23.51 5.59 8.97
C SER A 164 24.08 4.83 7.77
N VAL A 165 24.62 3.64 8.02
CA VAL A 165 25.24 2.73 7.05
C VAL A 165 24.73 1.32 7.31
N LEU A 166 24.40 0.58 6.25
CA LEU A 166 23.94 -0.80 6.36
C LEU A 166 25.14 -1.75 6.53
N ASP A 167 25.16 -2.48 7.64
CA ASP A 167 26.17 -3.51 7.94
C ASP A 167 25.55 -4.91 8.01
N ASN A 168 26.39 -5.93 8.27
CA ASN A 168 25.96 -7.33 8.33
C ASN A 168 24.98 -7.61 9.48
N GLU A 169 25.11 -6.93 10.62
CA GLU A 169 24.21 -7.12 11.75
C GLU A 169 22.80 -6.64 11.38
N ASN A 170 22.71 -5.45 10.78
CA ASN A 170 21.45 -4.91 10.27
C ASN A 170 20.83 -5.83 9.21
N VAL A 171 21.63 -6.39 8.29
CA VAL A 171 21.13 -7.34 7.27
C VAL A 171 20.47 -8.55 7.91
N ASN A 172 21.09 -9.16 8.92
CA ASN A 172 20.51 -10.31 9.62
C ASN A 172 19.19 -9.95 10.30
N ILE A 173 19.14 -8.82 11.02
CA ILE A 173 17.92 -8.35 11.70
C ILE A 173 16.80 -8.06 10.70
N ILE A 174 17.11 -7.42 9.56
CA ILE A 174 16.13 -7.14 8.50
C ILE A 174 15.60 -8.44 7.91
N MET A 175 16.49 -9.40 7.66
CA MET A 175 16.14 -10.71 7.12
C MET A 175 15.14 -11.43 8.02
N ASP A 176 15.50 -11.60 9.29
CA ASP A 176 14.70 -12.31 10.28
C ASP A 176 13.32 -11.67 10.45
N ASN A 177 13.28 -10.33 10.54
CA ASN A 177 12.03 -9.61 10.70
C ASN A 177 11.15 -9.63 9.44
N TYR A 178 11.74 -9.57 8.24
CA TYR A 178 10.97 -9.53 7.01
C TYR A 178 10.37 -10.89 6.66
N ILE A 179 11.10 -11.98 6.85
CA ILE A 179 10.66 -13.33 6.48
C ILE A 179 9.65 -13.89 7.48
N LYS A 180 9.72 -13.50 8.76
CA LYS A 180 8.88 -14.05 9.84
C LYS A 180 7.39 -14.11 9.49
N ASP A 181 6.86 -13.10 8.82
CA ASP A 181 5.45 -13.00 8.45
C ASP A 181 5.21 -13.24 6.94
N ARG A 182 6.21 -13.77 6.20
CA ARG A 182 6.21 -13.89 4.73
C ARG A 182 6.77 -15.21 4.21
N GLU A 183 6.10 -16.30 4.56
CA GLU A 183 6.52 -17.68 4.24
C GLU A 183 6.67 -17.98 2.73
N LYS A 184 5.96 -17.25 1.86
CA LYS A 184 6.00 -17.47 0.40
C LYS A 184 7.17 -16.77 -0.30
N ILE A 185 7.95 -15.98 0.41
CA ILE A 185 9.10 -15.26 -0.13
C ILE A 185 10.38 -16.07 0.14
N GLU A 186 11.16 -16.30 -0.92
CA GLU A 186 12.43 -17.00 -0.80
C GLU A 186 13.49 -16.13 -0.13
N VAL A 187 14.14 -16.72 0.89
CA VAL A 187 15.18 -16.06 1.68
C VAL A 187 16.37 -15.62 0.82
N TYR A 188 16.78 -16.48 -0.11
CA TYR A 188 17.94 -16.24 -0.98
C TYR A 188 17.80 -14.92 -1.74
N PHE A 189 16.63 -14.66 -2.31
CA PHE A 189 16.33 -13.45 -3.06
C PHE A 189 16.52 -12.16 -2.22
N ILE A 190 15.99 -12.17 -1.00
CA ILE A 190 16.11 -11.05 -0.07
C ILE A 190 17.56 -10.87 0.34
N LEU A 191 18.29 -11.95 0.56
CA LEU A 191 19.70 -11.91 0.94
C LEU A 191 20.55 -11.24 -0.13
N THR A 192 20.37 -11.63 -1.40
CA THR A 192 21.09 -11.04 -2.51
C THR A 192 20.84 -9.53 -2.62
N LEU A 193 19.59 -9.08 -2.41
CA LEU A 193 19.26 -7.66 -2.40
C LEU A 193 19.95 -6.91 -1.26
N LEU A 194 19.90 -7.46 -0.03
CA LEU A 194 20.46 -6.79 1.14
C LEU A 194 21.99 -6.73 1.07
N GLN A 195 22.64 -7.78 0.58
CA GLN A 195 24.09 -7.81 0.36
C GLN A 195 24.55 -6.74 -0.62
N TYR A 196 23.75 -6.42 -1.64
CA TYR A 196 24.06 -5.35 -2.58
C TYR A 196 24.16 -3.97 -1.91
N PHE A 197 23.48 -3.76 -0.77
CA PHE A 197 23.48 -2.49 -0.05
C PHE A 197 24.49 -2.40 1.10
N LEU A 198 25.31 -3.43 1.32
CA LEU A 198 26.33 -3.39 2.37
C LEU A 198 27.27 -2.19 2.17
N ASN A 199 27.55 -1.48 3.27
CA ASN A 199 28.38 -0.28 3.33
C ASN A 199 27.83 0.95 2.58
N TYR A 200 26.63 0.89 2.01
CA TYR A 200 25.97 2.07 1.47
C TYR A 200 25.29 2.87 2.59
N SER A 201 25.23 4.19 2.40
CA SER A 201 24.51 5.06 3.34
C SER A 201 23.01 4.91 3.16
N THR A 202 22.25 5.12 4.24
CA THR A 202 20.78 5.09 4.23
C THR A 202 20.19 6.02 3.16
N GLU A 203 20.78 7.19 2.94
CA GLU A 203 20.31 8.11 1.90
C GLU A 203 20.46 7.50 0.50
N GLN A 204 21.59 6.86 0.19
CA GLN A 204 21.83 6.20 -1.09
C GLN A 204 20.85 5.04 -1.31
N ILE A 205 20.64 4.21 -0.28
CA ILE A 205 19.71 3.08 -0.33
C ILE A 205 18.28 3.57 -0.61
N ILE A 206 17.81 4.58 0.14
CA ILE A 206 16.48 5.16 -0.06
C ILE A 206 16.35 5.78 -1.46
N LYS A 207 17.37 6.52 -1.94
CA LYS A 207 17.36 7.09 -3.31
C LYS A 207 17.18 6.01 -4.36
N TYR A 208 17.87 4.88 -4.21
CA TYR A 208 17.79 3.77 -5.13
C TYR A 208 16.41 3.11 -5.11
N LEU A 209 15.90 2.73 -3.93
CA LEU A 209 14.62 2.03 -3.80
C LEU A 209 13.43 2.88 -4.26
N MET A 210 13.49 4.20 -4.05
CA MET A 210 12.45 5.14 -4.51
C MET A 210 12.32 5.19 -6.04
N GLN A 211 13.31 4.72 -6.82
CA GLN A 211 13.20 4.61 -8.28
C GLN A 211 12.16 3.56 -8.71
N PHE A 212 11.88 2.57 -7.85
CA PHE A 212 11.00 1.44 -8.15
C PHE A 212 9.60 1.57 -7.52
N LYS A 213 9.26 2.77 -7.02
CA LYS A 213 7.99 3.06 -6.32
C LYS A 213 6.71 2.72 -7.10
N TYR A 214 6.78 2.67 -8.43
CA TYR A 214 5.65 2.29 -9.29
C TYR A 214 5.27 0.80 -9.18
N THR A 215 6.16 -0.05 -8.64
CA THR A 215 5.91 -1.49 -8.48
C THR A 215 5.22 -1.84 -7.17
N TRP A 216 5.23 -0.93 -6.18
CA TRP A 216 4.84 -1.24 -4.81
C TRP A 216 3.37 -1.62 -4.68
N SER A 217 2.47 -0.90 -5.36
CA SER A 217 1.05 -1.23 -5.38
C SER A 217 0.79 -2.62 -5.96
N TYR A 218 1.46 -2.95 -7.05
CA TYR A 218 1.30 -4.24 -7.72
C TYR A 218 1.87 -5.38 -6.88
N PHE A 219 3.05 -5.19 -6.29
CA PHE A 219 3.62 -6.17 -5.37
C PHE A 219 2.66 -6.45 -4.22
N SER A 220 2.14 -5.40 -3.58
CA SER A 220 1.24 -5.53 -2.45
C SER A 220 -0.03 -6.30 -2.83
N LEU A 221 -0.65 -5.92 -3.95
CA LEU A 221 -1.82 -6.58 -4.49
C LEU A 221 -1.59 -8.06 -4.82
N ILE A 222 -0.54 -8.35 -5.59
CA ILE A 222 -0.22 -9.72 -6.02
C ILE A 222 0.10 -10.60 -4.83
N TYR A 223 0.90 -10.09 -3.87
CA TYR A 223 1.25 -10.86 -2.68
C TYR A 223 0.01 -11.20 -1.84
N TYR A 224 -0.96 -10.29 -1.72
CA TYR A 224 -2.23 -10.60 -1.06
C TYR A 224 -2.96 -11.78 -1.71
N PHE A 225 -3.02 -11.85 -3.04
CA PHE A 225 -3.67 -12.96 -3.72
C PHE A 225 -2.89 -14.28 -3.58
N ILE A 226 -1.56 -14.23 -3.57
CA ILE A 226 -0.72 -15.42 -3.32
C ILE A 226 -1.00 -15.99 -1.92
N VAL A 227 -1.16 -15.13 -0.92
CA VAL A 227 -1.39 -15.56 0.47
C VAL A 227 -2.83 -16.05 0.67
N ASN A 228 -3.82 -15.31 0.18
CA ASN A 228 -5.23 -15.55 0.54
C ASN A 228 -6.00 -16.40 -0.49
N TYR A 229 -5.58 -16.42 -1.75
CA TYR A 229 -6.26 -17.12 -2.85
C TYR A 229 -5.30 -17.92 -3.76
N PRO A 230 -4.38 -18.74 -3.20
CA PRO A 230 -3.40 -19.48 -4.00
C PRO A 230 -4.02 -20.49 -4.96
N GLU A 231 -5.09 -21.17 -4.56
CA GLU A 231 -5.75 -22.20 -5.40
C GLU A 231 -6.45 -21.56 -6.61
N LEU A 232 -7.18 -20.46 -6.41
CA LEU A 232 -7.79 -19.70 -7.53
C LEU A 232 -6.72 -19.18 -8.49
N LEU A 233 -5.57 -18.74 -7.99
CA LEU A 233 -4.45 -18.35 -8.85
C LEU A 233 -3.91 -19.52 -9.69
N LYS A 234 -3.91 -20.75 -9.16
CA LYS A 234 -3.47 -21.94 -9.92
C LYS A 234 -4.52 -22.35 -10.96
N GLU A 235 -5.79 -22.37 -10.60
CA GLU A 235 -6.90 -22.66 -11.50
C GLU A 235 -6.90 -21.74 -12.73
N HIS A 236 -6.52 -20.47 -12.53
CA HIS A 236 -6.41 -19.47 -13.58
C HIS A 236 -5.00 -19.32 -14.18
N LEU A 237 -4.07 -20.25 -13.92
CA LEU A 237 -2.70 -20.27 -14.47
C LEU A 237 -1.86 -19.00 -14.18
N LEU A 238 -2.20 -18.27 -13.11
CA LEU A 238 -1.53 -17.04 -12.70
C LEU A 238 -0.48 -17.24 -11.62
N TYR A 239 -0.56 -18.35 -10.86
CA TYR A 239 0.26 -18.55 -9.66
C TYR A 239 1.76 -18.37 -9.91
N ASP A 240 2.32 -19.02 -10.94
CA ASP A 240 3.76 -18.94 -11.23
C ASP A 240 4.19 -17.55 -11.72
N THR A 241 3.34 -16.88 -12.49
CA THR A 241 3.58 -15.50 -12.93
C THR A 241 3.55 -14.53 -11.75
N CYS A 242 2.62 -14.71 -10.82
CA CYS A 242 2.54 -13.92 -9.60
C CYS A 242 3.72 -14.20 -8.67
N LEU A 243 4.10 -15.47 -8.49
CA LEU A 243 5.19 -15.89 -7.63
C LEU A 243 6.53 -15.35 -8.14
N SER A 244 6.82 -15.53 -9.43
CA SER A 244 8.02 -14.96 -10.06
C SER A 244 8.07 -13.44 -9.89
N TYR A 245 6.94 -12.73 -10.05
CA TYR A 245 6.90 -11.29 -9.86
C TYR A 245 7.31 -10.84 -8.43
N ILE A 246 6.83 -11.52 -7.39
CA ILE A 246 7.18 -11.17 -6.00
C ILE A 246 8.61 -11.60 -5.61
N GLN A 247 9.18 -12.57 -6.32
CA GLN A 247 10.55 -13.07 -6.11
C GLN A 247 11.60 -12.37 -7.00
N CYS A 248 11.22 -11.34 -7.76
CA CYS A 248 12.14 -10.55 -8.58
C CYS A 248 12.69 -9.32 -7.86
N GLN A 249 13.93 -8.93 -8.21
CA GLN A 249 14.57 -7.75 -7.64
C GLN A 249 13.76 -6.51 -8.02
N PRO A 250 13.72 -5.45 -7.20
CA PRO A 250 12.93 -4.26 -7.49
C PRO A 250 13.15 -3.69 -8.91
N LYS A 251 14.39 -3.79 -9.39
CA LYS A 251 14.82 -3.37 -10.73
C LYS A 251 14.31 -4.27 -11.87
N GLU A 252 14.08 -5.54 -11.58
CA GLU A 252 13.73 -6.58 -12.55
C GLU A 252 12.23 -6.83 -12.64
N ARG A 253 11.43 -6.32 -11.69
CA ARG A 253 9.98 -6.47 -11.71
C ARG A 253 9.38 -5.97 -13.02
N ASN A 254 8.57 -6.82 -13.64
CA ASN A 254 7.94 -6.55 -14.92
C ASN A 254 7.03 -5.30 -14.86
N LYS A 255 7.40 -4.25 -15.60
CA LYS A 255 6.62 -3.00 -15.68
C LYS A 255 5.23 -3.20 -16.31
N ASN A 256 5.08 -4.24 -17.13
CA ASN A 256 3.87 -4.55 -17.89
C ASN A 256 3.08 -5.73 -17.28
N ILE A 257 3.23 -5.99 -15.97
CA ILE A 257 2.59 -7.13 -15.30
C ILE A 257 1.07 -7.21 -15.54
N ILE A 258 0.38 -6.06 -15.61
CA ILE A 258 -1.07 -6.02 -15.90
C ILE A 258 -1.38 -6.57 -17.28
N LYS A 259 -0.57 -6.24 -18.30
CA LYS A 259 -0.72 -6.76 -19.65
C LYS A 259 -0.45 -8.27 -19.67
N THR A 260 0.61 -8.72 -19.00
CA THR A 260 0.90 -10.15 -18.89
C THR A 260 -0.27 -10.91 -18.25
N ILE A 261 -0.85 -10.41 -17.16
CA ILE A 261 -2.01 -11.02 -16.50
C ILE A 261 -3.25 -11.00 -17.41
N ASN A 262 -3.50 -9.88 -18.11
CA ASN A 262 -4.60 -9.79 -19.09
C ASN A 262 -4.52 -10.89 -20.15
N ASN A 263 -3.32 -11.07 -20.71
CA ASN A 263 -3.09 -12.04 -21.77
C ASN A 263 -3.32 -13.47 -21.28
N ILE A 264 -2.89 -13.80 -20.06
CA ILE A 264 -3.14 -15.11 -19.44
C ILE A 264 -4.64 -15.32 -19.18
N LEU A 265 -5.37 -14.28 -18.76
CA LEU A 265 -6.78 -14.42 -18.37
C LEU A 265 -7.77 -14.43 -19.54
N PHE A 266 -7.47 -13.71 -20.62
CA PHE A 266 -8.48 -13.39 -21.65
C PHE A 266 -8.03 -13.59 -23.09
N GLU A 267 -6.73 -13.81 -23.36
CA GLU A 267 -6.21 -14.02 -24.72
C GLU A 267 -5.84 -15.49 -25.01
N ILE A 268 -6.36 -16.43 -24.20
CA ILE A 268 -6.30 -17.88 -24.46
C ILE A 268 -7.41 -18.28 -25.44
#